data_AF-V2XX60-F1
#
_entry.id   AF-V2XX60-F1
#
_cell.length_a   1.000
_cell.length_b   1.000
_cell.length_c   1.000
_cell.angle_alpha   90.00
_cell.angle_beta   90.00
_cell.angle_gamma   90.00
#
_symmetry.space_group_name_H-M   'P 1'
#
loop_
_entity.id
_entity.type
_entity.pdbx_description
1 polymer ?
#
loop_
_entity_poly.entity_id
_entity_poly.type
_entity_poly.pdbx_seq_one_letter_code
_entity_poly.pdbx_strand_id
1 'polypeptide(L)'
;MSVPGNFDGTNQQQSQFAPPGWIPTEEHPDPPTVTWTDLYGIYQTVSQIGASLGSMQQREGATLQSLNAIATHLTQLRAPDDGPKGVPKFKEPKIFDGKASSVTQFLQDIKNAIQLSRRSLVSDHDKCLYFSTYLGSGAPKEWYNSVELNNRTLLDDFTKFAESFKKHFGDSNIVATAQNLRRVSRSISETRT
;
A
#
# COMPACT_ATOMS: atom_id res chain seq x y z
N MET A 1 30.27 -54.65 0.45
CA MET A 1 31.14 -54.86 1.63
C MET A 1 30.24 -55.33 2.76
N SER A 2 30.52 -56.49 3.33
CA SER A 2 29.68 -57.15 4.32
C SER A 2 29.70 -56.43 5.65
N VAL A 3 28.53 -56.17 6.24
CA VAL A 3 28.37 -55.67 7.60
C VAL A 3 28.56 -56.86 8.55
N PRO A 4 29.53 -56.84 9.49
CA PRO A 4 29.65 -57.92 10.44
C PRO A 4 28.66 -57.74 11.59
N GLY A 5 27.89 -58.80 11.86
CA GLY A 5 27.64 -59.39 13.17
C GLY A 5 26.93 -58.56 14.26
N ASN A 6 25.75 -59.02 14.64
CA ASN A 6 25.03 -58.81 15.91
C ASN A 6 25.89 -58.19 17.04
N PHE A 7 25.55 -56.96 17.43
CA PHE A 7 25.90 -56.40 18.74
C PHE A 7 24.89 -56.91 19.77
N ASP A 8 25.30 -57.86 20.60
CA ASP A 8 24.53 -58.28 21.77
C ASP A 8 24.74 -57.26 22.91
N GLY A 9 23.65 -56.64 23.36
CA GLY A 9 23.63 -55.41 24.17
C GLY A 9 23.98 -55.58 25.65
N THR A 10 24.86 -56.51 26.02
CA THR A 10 25.15 -56.82 27.44
C THR A 10 26.62 -56.67 27.84
N ASN A 11 27.51 -56.30 26.93
CA ASN A 11 28.91 -56.05 27.28
C ASN A 11 29.26 -54.56 27.12
N GLN A 12 29.05 -53.78 28.18
CA GLN A 12 29.66 -52.45 28.32
C GLN A 12 31.15 -52.61 28.62
N GLN A 13 31.92 -53.13 27.67
CA GLN A 13 33.37 -53.01 27.72
C GLN A 13 33.71 -51.54 27.47
N GLN A 14 33.98 -50.82 28.55
CA GLN A 14 34.71 -49.55 28.52
C GLN A 14 36.11 -49.84 27.96
N SER A 15 36.27 -49.67 26.65
CA SER A 15 37.59 -49.75 26.04
C SER A 15 38.34 -48.47 26.37
N GLN A 16 39.34 -48.58 27.26
CA GLN A 16 40.22 -47.47 27.59
C GLN A 16 41.09 -47.17 26.36
N PHE A 17 40.72 -46.12 25.63
CA PHE A 17 41.44 -45.69 24.43
C PHE A 17 42.59 -44.79 24.85
N ALA A 18 43.82 -45.31 24.80
CA ALA A 18 45.03 -44.51 24.96
C ALA A 18 45.50 -44.03 23.57
N PRO A 19 45.41 -42.73 23.24
CA PRO A 19 45.90 -42.23 21.96
C PRO A 19 47.43 -42.41 21.83
N PRO A 20 47.97 -42.57 20.62
CA PRO A 20 49.41 -42.71 20.42
C PRO A 20 50.16 -41.47 20.95
N GLY A 21 51.01 -41.66 21.96
CA GLY A 21 51.76 -40.58 22.61
C GLY A 21 51.14 -40.03 23.90
N TRP A 22 50.09 -40.67 24.44
CA TRP A 22 49.55 -40.31 25.76
C TRP A 22 50.54 -40.63 26.88
N ILE A 23 50.80 -39.66 27.76
CA ILE A 23 51.69 -39.78 28.92
C ILE A 23 50.88 -39.44 30.18
N PRO A 24 50.82 -40.32 31.19
CA PRO A 24 50.17 -40.00 32.46
C PRO A 24 50.78 -38.74 33.10
N THR A 25 49.94 -37.86 33.62
CA THR A 25 50.36 -36.65 34.36
C THR A 25 49.69 -36.66 35.74
N GLU A 26 50.22 -35.96 36.75
CA GLU A 26 49.65 -35.98 38.11
C GLU A 26 48.17 -35.57 38.18
N GLU A 27 47.68 -34.75 37.24
CA GLU A 27 46.26 -34.37 37.13
C GLU A 27 45.41 -35.40 36.37
N HIS A 28 46.00 -36.21 35.50
CA HIS A 28 45.31 -37.21 34.68
C HIS A 28 46.11 -38.53 34.66
N PRO A 29 45.97 -39.32 35.74
CA PRO A 29 46.73 -40.57 35.91
C PRO A 29 46.25 -41.69 34.99
N ASP A 30 45.03 -41.60 34.47
CA ASP A 30 44.41 -42.62 33.62
C ASP A 30 44.04 -42.05 32.23
N PRO A 31 44.15 -42.86 31.16
CA PRO A 31 43.68 -42.47 29.84
C PRO A 31 42.18 -42.16 29.85
N PRO A 32 41.73 -41.18 29.04
CA PRO A 32 40.32 -40.85 28.94
C PRO A 32 39.52 -42.10 28.54
N THR A 33 38.53 -42.45 29.35
CA THR A 33 37.64 -43.57 29.06
C THR A 33 36.63 -43.10 28.03
N VAL A 34 36.71 -43.65 26.81
CA VAL A 34 35.74 -43.40 25.75
C VAL A 34 34.70 -44.50 25.79
N THR A 35 33.43 -44.14 25.95
CA THR A 35 32.33 -45.11 25.91
C THR A 35 31.76 -45.24 24.50
N TRP A 36 31.10 -46.37 24.21
CA TRP A 36 30.36 -46.54 22.95
C TRP A 36 29.25 -45.50 22.75
N THR A 37 28.68 -45.01 23.84
CA THR A 37 27.73 -43.90 23.84
C THR A 37 28.37 -42.59 23.35
N ASP A 38 29.62 -42.31 23.73
CA ASP A 38 30.34 -41.12 23.24
C ASP A 38 30.60 -41.22 21.74
N LEU A 39 31.02 -42.40 21.26
CA LEU A 39 31.25 -42.63 19.82
C LEU A 39 29.96 -42.53 19.00
N TYR A 40 28.85 -43.07 19.51
CA TYR A 40 27.54 -42.95 18.86
C TYR A 40 27.06 -41.49 18.84
N GLY A 41 27.27 -40.75 19.92
CA GLY A 41 26.98 -39.31 19.99
C GLY A 41 27.76 -38.49 18.96
N ILE A 42 29.05 -38.79 18.76
CA ILE A 42 29.88 -38.16 17.74
C ILE A 42 29.35 -38.47 16.34
N TYR A 43 29.02 -39.73 16.04
CA TYR A 43 28.48 -40.12 14.73
C TYR A 43 27.16 -39.38 14.41
N GLN A 44 26.25 -39.31 15.37
CA GLN A 44 24.98 -38.60 15.20
C GLN A 44 25.20 -37.11 14.95
N THR A 45 26.11 -36.49 15.69
CA THR A 45 26.44 -35.07 15.54
C THR A 45 27.01 -34.78 14.15
N VAL A 46 27.97 -35.58 13.68
CA VAL A 46 28.55 -35.44 12.33
C VAL A 46 27.49 -35.65 11.24
N SER A 47 26.59 -36.62 11.43
CA SER A 47 25.49 -36.88 10.49
C SER A 47 24.51 -35.71 10.42
N GLN A 48 24.16 -35.10 11.55
CA GLN A 48 23.30 -33.91 11.61
C GLN A 48 23.97 -32.68 10.99
N ILE A 49 25.28 -32.49 11.20
CA ILE A 49 26.03 -31.41 10.55
C ILE A 49 26.02 -31.59 9.02
N GLY A 50 26.22 -32.81 8.53
CA GLY A 50 26.12 -33.11 7.09
C GLY A 50 24.72 -32.81 6.52
N ALA A 51 23.67 -33.23 7.22
CA ALA A 51 22.28 -32.97 6.81
C ALA A 51 21.93 -31.47 6.82
N SER A 52 22.36 -30.74 7.86
CA SER A 52 22.12 -29.30 7.98
C SER A 52 22.87 -28.50 6.90
N LEU A 53 24.13 -28.84 6.61
CA LEU A 53 24.91 -28.21 5.54
C LEU A 53 24.25 -28.40 4.16
N GLY A 54 23.75 -29.61 3.88
CA GLY A 54 22.99 -29.89 2.65
C GLY A 54 21.70 -29.06 2.56
N SER A 55 20.97 -28.93 3.67
CA SER A 55 19.74 -28.13 3.71
C SER A 55 19.97 -26.62 3.53
N MET A 56 21.09 -26.09 4.04
CA MET A 56 21.47 -24.69 3.87
C MET A 56 21.81 -24.38 2.42
N GLN A 57 22.60 -25.23 1.78
CA GLN A 57 22.96 -25.07 0.37
C GLN A 57 21.75 -25.16 -0.56
N GLN A 58 20.80 -26.06 -0.26
CA GLN A 58 19.53 -26.15 -0.98
C GLN A 58 18.65 -24.91 -0.75
N ARG A 59 18.61 -24.37 0.46
CA ARG A 59 17.86 -23.15 0.79
C ARG A 59 18.39 -21.94 0.02
N GLU A 60 19.70 -21.80 -0.11
CA GLU A 60 20.31 -20.72 -0.90
C GLU A 60 19.93 -20.83 -2.38
N GLY A 61 20.03 -22.03 -2.97
CA GLY A 61 19.63 -22.27 -4.35
C GLY A 61 18.15 -21.97 -4.61
N ALA A 62 17.26 -22.44 -3.74
CA ALA A 62 15.83 -22.17 -3.84
C ALA A 62 15.51 -20.67 -3.67
N THR A 63 16.24 -19.99 -2.78
CA THR A 63 16.09 -18.54 -2.56
C THR A 63 16.48 -17.78 -3.83
N LEU A 64 17.63 -18.08 -4.44
CA LEU A 64 18.06 -17.45 -5.69
C LEU A 64 17.07 -17.72 -6.84
N GLN A 65 16.55 -18.94 -6.94
CA GLN A 65 15.55 -19.28 -7.95
C GLN A 65 14.25 -18.48 -7.74
N SER A 66 13.80 -18.34 -6.49
CA SER A 66 12.60 -17.54 -6.17
C SER A 66 12.78 -16.06 -6.51
N LEU A 67 13.97 -15.50 -6.25
CA LEU A 67 14.30 -14.11 -6.60
C LEU A 67 14.32 -13.90 -8.12
N ASN A 68 14.86 -14.86 -8.87
CA ASN A 68 14.91 -14.78 -10.33
C ASN A 68 13.51 -14.94 -10.96
N ALA A 69 12.66 -15.79 -10.38
CA ALA A 69 11.27 -15.91 -10.79
C ALA A 69 10.50 -14.59 -10.56
N ILE A 70 10.68 -13.94 -9.39
CA ILE A 70 10.07 -12.63 -9.11
C ILE A 70 10.57 -11.58 -10.12
N ALA A 71 11.88 -11.52 -10.38
CA ALA A 71 12.45 -10.61 -11.36
C ALA A 71 11.85 -10.82 -12.75
N THR A 72 11.72 -12.08 -13.19
CA THR A 72 11.11 -12.45 -14.47
C THR A 72 9.64 -12.03 -14.55
N HIS A 73 8.87 -12.26 -13.48
CA HIS A 73 7.48 -11.81 -13.42
C HIS A 73 7.35 -10.29 -13.48
N LEU A 74 8.21 -9.55 -12.77
CA LEU A 74 8.24 -8.08 -12.83
C LEU A 74 8.61 -7.58 -14.24
N THR A 75 9.52 -8.25 -14.94
CA THR A 75 9.86 -7.94 -16.33
C THR A 75 8.71 -8.24 -17.29
N GLN A 76 7.96 -9.33 -17.09
CA GLN A 76 6.78 -9.65 -17.92
C GLN A 76 5.59 -8.71 -17.67
N LEU A 77 5.47 -8.16 -16.45
CA LEU A 77 4.48 -7.13 -16.14
C LEU A 77 4.82 -5.78 -16.79
N ARG A 78 6.07 -5.59 -17.23
CA ARG A 78 6.43 -4.48 -18.10
C ARG A 78 5.94 -4.82 -19.51
N ALA A 79 4.78 -4.30 -19.87
CA ALA A 79 4.23 -4.46 -21.21
C ALA A 79 5.28 -4.07 -22.28
N PRO A 80 5.38 -4.80 -23.41
CA PRO A 80 6.17 -4.33 -24.54
C PRO A 80 5.60 -2.98 -24.98
N ASP A 81 6.49 -2.00 -25.15
CA ASP A 81 6.19 -0.62 -25.58
C ASP A 81 5.79 -0.52 -27.07
N ASP A 82 5.17 -1.57 -27.61
CA ASP A 82 4.63 -1.55 -28.97
C ASP A 82 3.19 -1.02 -28.96
N GLY A 83 3.06 0.30 -28.93
CA GLY A 83 1.78 0.95 -29.14
C GLY A 83 1.92 2.30 -29.83
N PRO A 84 1.48 2.47 -31.10
CA PRO A 84 1.16 3.80 -31.58
C PRO A 84 -0.25 4.18 -31.07
N LYS A 85 -0.33 5.23 -30.22
CA LYS A 85 -1.35 6.32 -30.21
C LYS A 85 -1.83 6.71 -28.81
N GLY A 86 -1.37 7.88 -28.37
CA GLY A 86 -2.10 8.82 -27.52
C GLY A 86 -2.55 8.28 -26.16
N VAL A 87 -1.79 8.58 -25.10
CA VAL A 87 -2.33 8.57 -23.74
C VAL A 87 -3.66 9.32 -23.77
N PRO A 88 -4.79 8.73 -23.31
CA PRO A 88 -6.04 9.46 -23.19
C PRO A 88 -5.75 10.71 -22.36
N LYS A 89 -5.71 11.88 -23.01
CA LYS A 89 -5.53 13.15 -22.31
C LYS A 89 -6.81 13.38 -21.54
N PHE A 90 -6.82 12.92 -20.30
CA PHE A 90 -7.94 13.16 -19.43
C PHE A 90 -8.01 14.65 -19.15
N LYS A 91 -9.15 15.24 -19.48
CA LYS A 91 -9.35 16.68 -19.31
C LYS A 91 -9.54 16.97 -17.83
N GLU A 92 -8.61 17.69 -17.24
CA GLU A 92 -8.74 18.16 -15.87
C GLU A 92 -9.96 19.08 -15.73
N PRO A 93 -10.68 19.00 -14.59
CA PRO A 93 -11.74 19.94 -14.28
C PRO A 93 -11.22 21.38 -14.31
N LYS A 94 -12.04 22.30 -14.83
CA LYS A 94 -11.72 23.73 -14.75
C LYS A 94 -11.95 24.25 -13.34
N ILE A 95 -11.14 25.22 -12.93
CA ILE A 95 -11.39 25.99 -11.71
C ILE A 95 -12.76 26.67 -11.82
N PHE A 96 -13.60 26.51 -10.79
CA PHE A 96 -14.91 27.12 -10.73
C PHE A 96 -14.79 28.63 -10.47
N ASP A 97 -15.46 29.41 -11.31
CA ASP A 97 -15.38 30.87 -11.34
C ASP A 97 -16.45 31.57 -10.49
N GLY A 98 -17.26 30.81 -9.73
CA GLY A 98 -18.35 31.35 -8.91
C GLY A 98 -19.63 31.67 -9.69
N LYS A 99 -19.67 31.45 -11.02
CA LYS A 99 -20.85 31.78 -11.82
C LYS A 99 -21.87 30.65 -11.84
N ALA A 100 -23.13 31.01 -11.66
CA ALA A 100 -24.26 30.09 -11.72
C ALA A 100 -24.37 29.34 -13.05
N SER A 101 -24.08 30.02 -14.17
CA SER A 101 -24.05 29.41 -15.51
C SER A 101 -23.03 28.28 -15.65
N SER A 102 -21.98 28.27 -14.83
CA SER A 102 -20.89 27.29 -14.89
C SER A 102 -21.13 26.07 -13.98
N VAL A 103 -22.11 26.12 -13.07
CA VAL A 103 -22.31 25.11 -12.01
C VAL A 103 -22.55 23.72 -12.57
N THR A 104 -23.45 23.57 -13.54
CA THR A 104 -23.79 22.26 -14.10
C THR A 104 -22.58 21.61 -14.77
N GLN A 105 -21.85 22.37 -15.58
CA GLN A 105 -20.65 21.86 -16.26
C GLN A 105 -19.55 21.50 -15.26
N PHE A 106 -19.33 22.35 -14.26
CA PHE A 106 -18.33 22.11 -13.22
C PHE A 106 -18.61 20.82 -12.44
N LEU A 107 -19.85 20.61 -12.00
CA LEU A 107 -20.24 19.39 -11.30
C LEU A 107 -20.04 18.14 -12.16
N GLN A 108 -20.32 18.23 -13.46
CA GLN A 108 -20.12 17.11 -14.38
C GLN A 108 -18.63 16.80 -14.56
N ASP A 109 -17.80 17.83 -14.74
CA ASP A 109 -16.34 17.66 -14.91
C ASP A 109 -15.73 17.00 -13.67
N ILE A 110 -16.12 17.43 -12.46
CA ILE A 110 -15.64 16.82 -11.21
C ILE A 110 -16.11 15.37 -11.06
N LYS A 111 -17.39 15.08 -11.34
CA LYS A 111 -17.92 13.70 -11.28
C LYS A 111 -17.18 12.77 -12.24
N ASN A 112 -16.91 13.23 -13.46
CA ASN A 112 -16.14 12.48 -14.44
C ASN A 112 -14.71 12.21 -13.94
N ALA A 113 -14.06 13.22 -13.35
CA ALA A 113 -12.71 13.07 -12.80
C ALA A 113 -12.65 12.06 -11.67
N ILE A 114 -13.58 12.15 -10.71
CA ILE A 114 -13.70 11.19 -9.60
C ILE A 114 -13.96 9.77 -10.13
N GLN A 115 -14.83 9.63 -11.14
CA GLN A 115 -15.16 8.34 -11.73
C GLN A 115 -13.98 7.72 -12.50
N LEU A 116 -13.02 8.52 -12.95
CA LEU A 116 -11.84 8.04 -13.64
C LEU A 116 -10.67 7.80 -12.68
N SER A 117 -10.63 8.51 -11.57
CA SER A 117 -9.69 8.29 -10.47
C SER A 117 -10.10 7.16 -9.51
N ARG A 118 -10.85 6.14 -9.97
CA ARG A 118 -11.56 5.11 -9.14
C ARG A 118 -10.77 4.47 -8.00
N ARG A 119 -9.43 4.48 -8.06
CA ARG A 119 -8.55 3.87 -7.07
C ARG A 119 -7.90 4.85 -6.10
N SER A 120 -8.03 6.17 -6.33
CA SER A 120 -7.34 7.20 -5.54
C SER A 120 -8.25 7.94 -4.56
N LEU A 121 -9.56 7.98 -4.77
CA LEU A 121 -10.52 8.73 -3.94
C LEU A 121 -11.53 7.74 -3.35
N VAL A 122 -11.11 7.08 -2.26
CA VAL A 122 -11.83 5.93 -1.69
C VAL A 122 -13.03 6.40 -0.88
N SER A 123 -12.89 7.47 -0.09
CA SER A 123 -13.97 8.00 0.75
C SER A 123 -14.71 9.18 0.10
N ASP A 124 -15.94 9.43 0.55
CA ASP A 124 -16.67 10.64 0.15
C ASP A 124 -15.99 11.92 0.65
N HIS A 125 -15.32 11.83 1.79
CA HIS A 125 -14.46 12.90 2.31
C HIS A 125 -13.35 13.26 1.32
N ASP A 126 -12.63 12.26 0.78
CA ASP A 126 -11.57 12.50 -0.22
C ASP A 126 -12.12 13.14 -1.49
N LYS A 127 -13.34 12.77 -1.90
CA LYS A 127 -14.02 13.37 -3.06
C LYS A 127 -14.37 14.84 -2.80
N CYS A 128 -14.87 15.17 -1.61
CA CYS A 128 -15.15 16.55 -1.20
C CYS A 128 -13.86 17.38 -1.10
N LEU A 129 -12.78 16.81 -0.56
CA LEU A 129 -11.47 17.44 -0.53
C LEU A 129 -10.94 17.71 -1.93
N TYR A 130 -10.97 16.70 -2.81
CA TYR A 130 -10.59 16.82 -4.22
C TYR A 130 -11.40 17.93 -4.91
N PHE A 131 -12.72 17.95 -4.74
CA PHE A 131 -13.60 18.99 -5.25
C PHE A 131 -13.15 20.39 -4.83
N SER A 132 -12.74 20.56 -3.56
CA SER A 132 -12.31 21.85 -3.00
C SER A 132 -11.05 22.44 -3.65
N THR A 133 -10.24 21.60 -4.30
CA THR A 133 -9.01 22.02 -5.01
C THR A 133 -9.32 22.75 -6.31
N TYR A 134 -10.51 22.55 -6.85
CA TYR A 134 -10.99 23.21 -8.07
C TYR A 134 -11.93 24.40 -7.80
N LEU A 135 -12.03 24.84 -6.55
CA LEU A 135 -12.76 26.06 -6.20
C LEU A 135 -11.85 27.28 -6.38
N GLY A 136 -12.30 28.24 -7.20
CA GLY A 136 -11.64 29.53 -7.32
C GLY A 136 -11.65 30.30 -6.00
N SER A 137 -10.78 31.31 -5.90
CA SER A 137 -10.74 32.21 -4.76
C SER A 137 -12.04 33.01 -4.58
N GLY A 138 -12.22 33.58 -3.39
CA GLY A 138 -13.43 34.34 -3.03
C GLY A 138 -14.58 33.44 -2.61
N ALA A 139 -15.80 33.78 -3.05
CA ALA A 139 -17.04 33.16 -2.60
C ALA A 139 -17.06 31.62 -2.67
N PRO A 140 -16.55 30.94 -3.72
CA PRO A 140 -16.49 29.48 -3.74
C PRO A 140 -15.65 28.88 -2.62
N LYS A 141 -14.44 29.42 -2.41
CA LYS A 141 -13.54 28.92 -1.37
C LYS A 141 -14.03 29.25 0.03
N GLU A 142 -14.60 30.44 0.23
CA GLU A 142 -15.21 30.85 1.50
C GLU A 142 -16.42 29.98 1.87
N TRP A 143 -17.27 29.65 0.89
CA TRP A 143 -18.38 28.73 1.09
C TRP A 143 -17.90 27.35 1.58
N TYR A 144 -16.86 26.80 0.93
CA TYR A 144 -16.27 25.52 1.36
C TYR A 144 -15.72 25.59 2.79
N ASN A 145 -14.97 26.65 3.12
CA ASN A 145 -14.42 26.85 4.46
C ASN A 145 -15.55 26.92 5.51
N SER A 146 -16.68 27.56 5.17
CA SER A 146 -17.85 27.61 6.06
C SER A 146 -18.46 26.22 6.27
N VAL A 147 -18.52 25.38 5.24
CA VAL A 147 -18.97 23.98 5.37
C VAL A 147 -18.01 23.20 6.26
N GLU A 148 -16.70 23.34 6.07
CA GLU A 148 -15.67 22.66 6.87
C GLU A 148 -15.73 23.03 8.35
N LEU A 149 -16.07 24.29 8.67
CA LEU A 149 -16.19 24.78 10.04
C LEU A 149 -17.51 24.41 10.71
N ASN A 150 -18.63 24.53 9.97
CA ASN A 150 -19.97 24.52 10.57
C ASN A 150 -20.77 23.25 10.27
N ASN A 151 -20.37 22.47 9.26
CA ASN A 151 -21.15 21.32 8.80
C ASN A 151 -20.25 20.21 8.24
N ARG A 152 -19.31 19.74 9.05
CA ARG A 152 -18.34 18.69 8.64
C ARG A 152 -18.99 17.42 8.12
N THR A 153 -20.13 17.02 8.68
CA THR A 153 -20.83 15.79 8.25
C THR A 153 -21.30 15.85 6.80
N LEU A 154 -21.45 17.06 6.23
CA LEU A 154 -21.73 17.23 4.81
C LEU A 154 -20.54 16.79 3.93
N LEU A 155 -19.30 16.88 4.43
CA LEU A 155 -18.10 16.46 3.71
C LEU A 155 -17.99 14.94 3.59
N ASP A 156 -18.72 14.19 4.42
CA ASP A 156 -18.70 12.72 4.42
C ASP A 156 -19.78 12.11 3.51
N ASP A 157 -20.55 12.94 2.80
CA ASP A 157 -21.57 12.54 1.83
C ASP A 157 -21.45 13.40 0.56
N PHE A 158 -20.75 12.87 -0.44
CA PHE A 158 -20.43 13.63 -1.64
C PHE A 158 -21.68 14.04 -2.43
N THR A 159 -22.74 13.22 -2.37
CA THR A 159 -24.01 13.50 -3.05
C THR A 159 -24.67 14.72 -2.44
N LYS A 160 -24.84 14.74 -1.11
CA LYS A 160 -25.44 15.90 -0.41
C LYS A 160 -24.57 17.14 -0.52
N PHE A 161 -23.25 16.99 -0.46
CA PHE A 161 -22.32 18.09 -0.66
C PHE A 161 -22.52 18.75 -2.05
N ALA A 162 -22.56 17.95 -3.11
CA ALA A 162 -22.76 18.44 -4.48
C ALA A 162 -24.13 19.11 -4.67
N GLU A 163 -25.19 18.60 -4.02
CA GLU A 163 -26.51 19.24 -4.01
C GLU A 163 -26.51 20.58 -3.28
N SER A 164 -25.86 20.66 -2.11
CA SER A 164 -25.70 21.90 -1.37
C SER A 164 -24.92 22.95 -2.17
N PHE A 165 -23.84 22.53 -2.84
CA PHE A 165 -23.10 23.40 -3.76
C PHE A 165 -23.99 23.91 -4.89
N LYS A 166 -24.74 23.01 -5.54
CA LYS A 166 -25.66 23.36 -6.63
C LYS A 166 -26.74 24.34 -6.14
N LYS A 167 -27.27 24.17 -4.94
CA LYS A 167 -28.24 25.08 -4.35
C LYS A 167 -27.63 26.46 -4.07
N HIS A 168 -26.41 26.51 -3.57
CA HIS A 168 -25.75 27.77 -3.22
C HIS A 168 -25.36 28.60 -4.45
N PHE A 169 -24.81 27.95 -5.49
CA PHE A 169 -24.28 28.64 -6.66
C PHE A 169 -25.17 28.54 -7.90
N GLY A 170 -26.09 27.58 -7.98
CA GLY A 170 -26.91 27.32 -9.18
C GLY A 170 -28.04 28.32 -9.38
N ASP A 171 -28.40 29.09 -8.35
CA ASP A 171 -29.42 30.12 -8.47
C ASP A 171 -28.84 31.36 -9.18
N SER A 172 -29.02 31.40 -10.50
CA SER A 172 -28.80 32.59 -11.34
C SER A 172 -29.70 33.78 -10.95
N ASN A 173 -30.58 33.63 -9.95
CA ASN A 173 -31.65 34.57 -9.68
C ASN A 173 -31.35 35.62 -8.60
N ILE A 174 -30.28 35.49 -7.81
CA ILE A 174 -29.99 36.49 -6.77
C ILE A 174 -29.54 37.83 -7.40
N VAL A 175 -28.70 37.77 -8.43
CA VAL A 175 -28.21 38.98 -9.12
C VAL A 175 -29.21 39.51 -10.14
N ALA A 176 -29.92 38.64 -10.86
CA ALA A 176 -30.96 39.05 -11.81
C ALA A 176 -32.17 39.69 -11.11
N THR A 177 -32.61 39.15 -9.97
CA THR A 177 -33.70 39.75 -9.17
C THR A 177 -33.29 41.09 -8.58
N ALA A 178 -32.06 41.24 -8.08
CA ALA A 178 -31.55 42.51 -7.55
C ALA A 178 -31.39 43.60 -8.65
N GLN A 179 -30.96 43.23 -9.85
CA GLN A 179 -30.85 44.16 -10.98
C GLN A 179 -32.21 44.50 -11.60
N ASN A 180 -33.16 43.56 -11.64
CA ASN A 180 -34.54 43.81 -12.09
C ASN A 180 -35.29 44.69 -11.08
N LEU A 181 -35.14 44.45 -9.77
CA LEU A 181 -35.71 45.33 -8.73
C LEU A 181 -35.15 46.75 -8.81
N ARG A 182 -33.84 46.92 -9.03
CA ARG A 182 -33.24 48.27 -9.22
C ARG A 182 -33.71 48.97 -10.49
N ARG A 183 -33.93 48.23 -11.59
CA ARG A 183 -34.48 48.78 -12.84
C ARG A 183 -35.95 49.18 -12.71
N VAL A 184 -36.76 48.35 -12.07
CA VAL A 184 -38.19 48.62 -11.83
C VAL A 184 -38.35 49.82 -10.90
N SER A 185 -37.58 49.91 -9.81
CA SER A 185 -37.64 51.07 -8.89
C SER A 185 -37.22 52.39 -9.55
N ARG A 186 -36.32 52.36 -10.56
CA ARG A 186 -35.92 53.56 -11.31
C ARG A 186 -36.98 54.01 -12.33
N SER A 187 -37.65 53.05 -12.98
CA SER A 187 -38.74 53.35 -13.93
C SER A 187 -40.00 53.91 -13.24
N ILE A 188 -40.27 53.50 -12.00
CA ILE A 188 -41.40 54.02 -11.20
C ILE A 188 -41.14 55.44 -10.69
N SER A 189 -39.87 55.84 -10.47
CA SER A 189 -39.54 57.22 -10.06
C SER A 189 -39.59 58.24 -11.21
N GLU A 190 -39.39 57.82 -12.46
CA GLU A 190 -39.38 58.70 -13.64
C GLU A 190 -40.77 58.95 -14.24
N THR A 191 -41.79 58.17 -13.85
CA THR A 191 -43.18 58.30 -14.34
C THR A 191 -44.09 59.07 -13.38
N ARG A 192 -43.54 59.62 -12.29
CA ARG A 192 -44.30 60.31 -11.22
C ARG A 192 -43.94 61.79 -11.02
N THR A 193 -43.21 62.38 -11.98
CA THR A 193 -42.95 63.83 -12.12
C THR A 193 -43.66 64.35 -13.35
#